data_AF-K9RUD6-F1
#
_entry.id   AF-K9RUD6-F1
#
_cell.length_a   1.000
_cell.length_b   1.000
_cell.length_c   1.000
_cell.angle_alpha   90.00
_cell.angle_beta   90.00
_cell.angle_gamma   90.00
#
_symmetry.space_group_name_H-M   'P 1'
#
loop_
_entity.id
_entity.type
_entity.pdbx_description
1 polymer ?
#
loop_
_entity_poly.entity_id
_entity_poly.type
_entity_poly.pdbx_seq_one_letter_code
_entity_poly.pdbx_strand_id
1 'polypeptide(L)'
;MVQLDVLNRLKMLKVLSRQVFKLTTVGVSASLILAWGAMMAMAGAGSDRLNPGEVLRPGEYLASTNGVYFLRLQSDGNLVVYERRGGQEFPLWSSKTSNRAVERLVMQNDGNLVLYSPGQSPLWSSGTVGQRESFVVMQNDGNLVIYLPGDSIWSSRTRR
;
A
#
# COMPACT_ATOMS: atom_id res chain seq x y z
N MET A 1 -12.37 9.56 -39.19
CA MET A 1 -11.06 10.13 -38.80
C MET A 1 -10.65 9.59 -37.42
N VAL A 2 -10.37 8.28 -37.32
CA VAL A 2 -9.95 7.61 -36.07
C VAL A 2 -8.84 6.57 -36.35
N GLN A 3 -8.72 6.06 -37.57
CA GLN A 3 -7.71 5.07 -37.94
C GLN A 3 -6.26 5.59 -38.02
N LEU A 4 -6.04 6.88 -38.24
CA LEU A 4 -4.68 7.42 -38.43
C LEU A 4 -3.89 7.54 -37.11
N ASP A 5 -4.59 7.68 -35.97
CA ASP A 5 -3.97 7.93 -34.67
C ASP A 5 -3.46 6.63 -34.02
N VAL A 6 -4.15 5.51 -34.26
CA VAL A 6 -3.75 4.17 -33.81
C VAL A 6 -2.51 3.69 -34.57
N LEU A 7 -2.42 3.99 -35.87
CA LEU A 7 -1.31 3.56 -36.72
C LEU A 7 0.00 4.29 -36.38
N ASN A 8 -0.06 5.56 -35.97
CA ASN A 8 1.11 6.31 -35.52
C ASN A 8 1.62 5.84 -34.15
N ARG A 9 0.72 5.43 -33.24
CA ARG A 9 1.11 4.85 -31.94
C ARG A 9 1.75 3.46 -32.08
N LEU A 10 1.31 2.65 -33.04
CA LEU A 10 1.90 1.34 -33.34
C LEU A 10 3.30 1.43 -33.96
N LYS A 11 3.60 2.47 -34.74
CA LYS A 11 4.95 2.71 -35.28
C LYS A 11 5.94 3.15 -34.20
N MET A 12 5.49 3.95 -33.24
CA MET A 12 6.30 4.41 -32.10
C MET A 12 6.70 3.25 -31.17
N LEU A 13 5.78 2.29 -30.93
CA LEU A 13 6.02 1.09 -30.12
C LEU A 13 7.05 0.12 -30.74
N LYS A 14 7.16 0.06 -32.08
CA LYS A 14 8.15 -0.79 -32.77
C LYS A 14 9.57 -0.22 -32.76
N VAL A 15 9.74 1.09 -32.60
CA VAL A 15 11.06 1.73 -32.47
C VAL A 15 11.64 1.51 -31.07
N LEU A 16 10.79 1.51 -30.04
CA LEU A 16 11.18 1.26 -28.66
C LEU A 16 11.54 -0.21 -28.39
N SER A 17 11.04 -1.16 -29.20
CA SER A 17 11.34 -2.60 -29.03
C SER A 17 12.72 -3.02 -29.56
N ARG A 18 13.44 -2.16 -30.30
CA ARG A 18 14.76 -2.48 -30.86
C ARG A 18 15.92 -2.29 -29.89
N GLN A 19 15.69 -1.74 -28.70
CA GLN A 19 16.75 -1.40 -27.73
C GLN A 19 16.91 -2.41 -26.58
N VAL A 20 16.12 -3.50 -26.53
CA VAL A 20 16.09 -4.42 -25.37
C VAL A 20 16.56 -5.85 -25.69
N PHE A 21 16.99 -6.17 -26.92
CA PHE A 21 17.36 -7.56 -27.25
C PHE A 21 18.71 -7.67 -27.97
N LYS A 22 19.77 -7.87 -27.20
CA LYS A 22 20.94 -8.66 -27.62
C LYS A 22 21.40 -9.56 -26.47
N LEU A 23 21.37 -10.88 -26.75
CA LEU A 23 21.99 -12.03 -26.04
C LEU A 23 21.39 -12.39 -24.67
N THR A 24 20.96 -13.62 -24.36
CA THR A 24 21.07 -14.95 -25.00
C THR A 24 19.90 -15.85 -24.61
N THR A 25 19.58 -16.78 -25.50
CA THR A 25 18.59 -17.85 -25.46
C THR A 25 18.92 -18.92 -24.42
N VAL A 26 18.00 -19.25 -23.49
CA VAL A 26 17.40 -20.59 -23.22
C VAL A 26 16.20 -20.39 -22.26
N GLY A 27 15.02 -20.82 -22.70
CA GLY A 27 13.83 -21.18 -21.92
C GLY A 27 13.51 -20.45 -20.61
N VAL A 28 12.53 -19.55 -20.64
CA VAL A 28 11.72 -19.28 -19.44
C VAL A 28 10.25 -19.55 -19.77
N SER A 29 9.84 -20.78 -19.45
CA SER A 29 8.46 -21.18 -19.28
C SER A 29 7.79 -20.31 -18.19
N ALA A 30 6.46 -20.32 -18.16
CA ALA A 30 5.48 -19.57 -17.34
C ALA A 30 5.80 -19.18 -15.87
N SER A 31 6.96 -19.53 -15.32
CA SER A 31 7.44 -19.25 -13.98
C SER A 31 7.72 -17.77 -13.67
N LEU A 32 7.74 -16.86 -14.65
CA LEU A 32 8.04 -15.45 -14.41
C LEU A 32 6.82 -14.56 -14.12
N ILE A 33 5.61 -14.96 -14.50
CA ILE A 33 4.38 -14.19 -14.16
C ILE A 33 3.89 -14.55 -12.76
N LEU A 34 4.07 -15.80 -12.33
CA LEU A 34 3.78 -16.22 -10.95
C LEU A 34 4.78 -15.68 -9.94
N ALA A 35 6.04 -15.46 -10.35
CA ALA A 35 7.06 -14.90 -9.48
C ALA A 35 6.73 -13.46 -9.03
N TRP A 36 6.08 -12.61 -9.85
CA TRP A 36 5.70 -11.27 -9.39
C TRP A 36 4.56 -11.27 -8.37
N GLY A 37 3.55 -12.13 -8.54
CA GLY A 37 2.47 -12.31 -7.56
C GLY A 37 2.93 -13.00 -6.28
N ALA A 38 3.83 -13.99 -6.38
CA ALA A 38 4.35 -14.75 -5.25
C ALA A 38 5.49 -14.05 -4.49
N MET A 39 6.32 -13.23 -5.15
CA MET A 39 7.39 -12.44 -4.49
C MET A 39 6.81 -11.27 -3.67
N MET A 40 5.61 -10.79 -4.02
CA MET A 40 4.78 -9.93 -3.15
C MET A 40 4.17 -10.69 -1.97
N ALA A 41 3.90 -12.00 -2.12
CA ALA A 41 3.27 -12.83 -1.10
C ALA A 41 4.25 -13.37 -0.04
N MET A 42 5.55 -13.18 -0.20
CA MET A 42 6.58 -13.75 0.69
C MET A 42 7.58 -12.71 1.26
N ALA A 43 7.43 -11.42 0.95
CA ALA A 43 8.12 -10.37 1.70
C ALA A 43 7.49 -10.35 3.10
N GLY A 44 8.26 -10.77 4.10
CA GLY A 44 7.84 -11.24 5.43
C GLY A 44 6.62 -10.55 6.01
N ALA A 45 5.76 -11.34 6.67
CA ALA A 45 4.53 -10.86 7.33
C ALA A 45 4.77 -9.48 7.94
N GLY A 46 4.20 -8.45 7.31
CA GLY A 46 4.30 -7.08 7.81
C GLY A 46 3.88 -7.07 9.27
N SER A 47 4.57 -6.29 10.10
CA SER A 47 4.14 -6.02 11.48
C SER A 47 2.63 -5.75 11.51
N ASP A 48 1.95 -6.16 12.57
CA ASP A 48 0.55 -5.78 12.77
C ASP A 48 0.41 -4.32 13.18
N ARG A 49 1.52 -3.63 13.49
CA ARG A 49 1.51 -2.28 14.05
C ARG A 49 2.62 -1.36 13.55
N LEU A 50 2.38 -0.05 13.70
CA LEU A 50 3.42 0.97 13.74
C LEU A 50 3.46 1.60 15.14
N ASN A 51 4.63 1.56 15.75
CA ASN A 51 4.96 2.29 16.98
C ASN A 51 5.25 3.77 16.69
N PRO A 52 5.27 4.64 17.72
CA PRO A 52 5.70 6.03 17.55
C PRO A 52 7.04 6.15 16.80
N GLY A 53 7.07 7.00 15.78
CA GLY A 53 8.22 7.26 14.91
C GLY A 53 8.37 6.28 13.74
N GLU A 54 7.66 5.16 13.74
CA GLU A 54 7.74 4.17 12.66
C GLU A 54 6.94 4.61 11.43
N VAL A 55 7.40 4.15 10.27
CA VAL A 55 6.92 4.56 8.97
C VAL A 55 6.57 3.37 8.11
N LEU A 56 5.61 3.58 7.21
CA LEU A 56 5.24 2.66 6.15
C LEU A 56 5.35 3.41 4.82
N ARG A 57 6.15 2.86 3.90
CA ARG A 57 6.47 3.43 2.59
C ARG A 57 5.58 2.84 1.49
N PRO A 58 5.51 3.46 0.30
CA PRO A 58 4.73 2.93 -0.81
C PRO A 58 5.12 1.49 -1.16
N GLY A 59 4.12 0.62 -1.24
CA GLY A 59 4.26 -0.83 -1.44
C GLY A 59 4.29 -1.64 -0.14
N GLU A 60 4.64 -1.03 0.99
CA GLU A 60 4.65 -1.69 2.30
C GLU A 60 3.23 -1.83 2.87
N TYR A 61 3.11 -2.68 3.89
CA TYR A 61 1.83 -2.99 4.52
C TYR A 61 2.00 -3.42 5.98
N LEU A 62 0.95 -3.20 6.77
CA LEU A 62 0.73 -3.93 8.03
C LEU A 62 -0.16 -5.13 7.77
N ALA A 63 0.09 -6.24 8.46
CA ALA A 63 -0.75 -7.42 8.42
C ALA A 63 -1.27 -7.76 9.81
N SER A 64 -2.58 -7.95 9.91
CA SER A 64 -3.19 -8.57 11.08
C SER A 64 -2.53 -9.92 11.37
N THR A 65 -2.45 -10.30 12.65
CA THR A 65 -1.76 -11.52 13.09
C THR A 65 -2.39 -12.81 12.57
N ASN A 66 -3.68 -12.79 12.21
CA ASN A 66 -4.35 -13.91 11.54
C ASN A 66 -4.11 -13.96 10.00
N GLY A 67 -3.42 -12.96 9.44
CA GLY A 67 -3.08 -12.88 8.02
C GLY A 67 -4.28 -12.58 7.09
N VAL A 68 -5.41 -12.15 7.63
CA VAL A 68 -6.65 -11.90 6.86
C VAL A 68 -6.76 -10.44 6.45
N TYR A 69 -6.39 -9.51 7.33
CA TYR A 69 -6.55 -8.08 7.11
C TYR A 69 -5.22 -7.35 6.96
N PHE A 70 -5.22 -6.33 6.10
CA PHE A 70 -4.00 -5.61 5.71
C PHE A 70 -4.27 -4.11 5.62
N LEU A 71 -3.36 -3.28 6.15
CA LEU A 71 -3.27 -1.87 5.80
C LEU A 71 -2.15 -1.71 4.77
N ARG A 72 -2.43 -1.21 3.58
CA ARG A 72 -1.44 -1.06 2.50
C ARG A 72 -1.36 0.39 2.05
N LEU A 73 -0.14 0.95 1.98
CA LEU A 73 0.10 2.18 1.23
C LEU A 73 0.44 1.80 -0.20
N GLN A 74 -0.48 2.06 -1.11
CA GLN A 74 -0.36 1.68 -2.51
C GLN A 74 0.53 2.65 -3.28
N SER A 75 1.16 2.14 -4.35
CA SER A 75 2.02 2.96 -5.22
C SER A 75 1.27 4.05 -5.99
N ASP A 76 -0.06 3.94 -6.09
CA ASP A 76 -0.93 4.96 -6.69
C ASP A 76 -1.25 6.13 -5.74
N GLY A 77 -0.74 6.08 -4.50
CA GLY A 77 -0.96 7.11 -3.49
C GLY A 77 -2.06 6.83 -2.49
N ASN A 78 -2.79 5.73 -2.62
CA ASN A 78 -3.89 5.44 -1.73
C ASN A 78 -3.46 4.59 -0.52
N LEU A 79 -3.87 5.00 0.68
CA LEU A 79 -3.81 4.14 1.87
C LEU A 79 -5.14 3.40 2.03
N VAL A 80 -5.10 2.07 2.07
CA VAL A 80 -6.29 1.22 2.03
C VAL A 80 -6.22 0.06 3.02
N VAL A 81 -7.33 -0.21 3.71
CA VAL A 81 -7.54 -1.43 4.50
C VAL A 81 -8.21 -2.48 3.63
N TYR A 82 -7.68 -3.69 3.60
CA TYR A 82 -8.19 -4.83 2.84
C TYR A 82 -8.55 -6.01 3.75
N GLU A 83 -9.57 -6.76 3.35
CA GLU A 83 -9.77 -8.17 3.73
C GLU A 83 -9.24 -9.05 2.60
N ARG A 84 -8.45 -10.07 2.92
CA ARG A 84 -8.01 -11.09 1.98
C ARG A 84 -8.78 -12.38 2.22
N ARG A 85 -9.54 -12.80 1.21
CA ARG A 85 -10.33 -14.04 1.24
C ARG A 85 -10.21 -14.77 -0.09
N GLY A 86 -9.91 -16.07 -0.05
CA GLY A 86 -9.77 -16.89 -1.25
C GLY A 86 -8.69 -16.40 -2.23
N GLY A 87 -7.62 -15.79 -1.70
CA GLY A 87 -6.53 -15.20 -2.52
C GLY A 87 -6.87 -13.86 -3.18
N GLN A 88 -8.07 -13.32 -2.95
CA GLN A 88 -8.51 -12.01 -3.45
C GLN A 88 -8.52 -10.97 -2.32
N GLU A 89 -8.23 -9.71 -2.65
CA GLU A 89 -8.28 -8.58 -1.71
C GLU A 89 -9.56 -7.75 -1.94
N PHE A 90 -10.28 -7.44 -0.86
CA PHE A 90 -11.52 -6.67 -0.85
C PHE A 90 -11.32 -5.40 -0.02
N PRO A 91 -11.43 -4.19 -0.59
CA PRO A 91 -11.21 -2.96 0.14
C PRO A 91 -12.33 -2.71 1.17
N LEU A 92 -11.95 -2.39 2.40
CA LEU A 92 -12.86 -2.07 3.50
C LEU A 92 -12.92 -0.56 3.79
N TRP A 93 -11.77 0.11 3.74
CA TRP A 93 -11.65 1.55 3.97
C TRP A 93 -10.49 2.12 3.15
N SER A 94 -10.58 3.41 2.79
CA SER A 94 -9.53 4.12 2.08
C SER A 94 -9.44 5.57 2.54
N SER A 95 -8.22 6.09 2.54
CA SER A 95 -7.89 7.51 2.74
C SER A 95 -8.37 8.44 1.61
N LYS A 96 -8.78 7.88 0.46
CA LYS A 96 -9.21 8.60 -0.75
C LYS A 96 -8.14 9.52 -1.35
N THR A 97 -6.87 9.11 -1.26
CA THR A 97 -5.71 9.86 -1.77
C THR A 97 -5.13 9.27 -3.06
N SER A 98 -5.88 8.43 -3.78
CA SER A 98 -5.46 7.88 -5.08
C SER A 98 -5.03 8.96 -6.07
N ASN A 99 -4.06 8.65 -6.92
CA ASN A 99 -3.43 9.56 -7.88
C ASN A 99 -2.71 10.76 -7.24
N ARG A 100 -2.22 10.60 -6.01
CA ARG A 100 -1.35 11.57 -5.32
C ARG A 100 0.04 10.97 -5.15
N ALA A 101 1.08 11.79 -5.31
CA ALA A 101 2.41 11.37 -4.93
C ALA A 101 2.47 11.23 -3.40
N VAL A 102 2.91 10.06 -2.92
CA VAL A 102 3.05 9.73 -1.50
C VAL A 102 4.50 9.40 -1.19
N GLU A 103 4.94 9.72 0.02
CA GLU A 103 6.29 9.43 0.51
C GLU A 103 6.26 8.41 1.65
N ARG A 104 5.37 8.60 2.63
CA ARG A 104 5.23 7.72 3.80
C ARG A 104 3.94 7.96 4.56
N LEU A 105 3.44 6.91 5.20
CA LEU A 105 2.59 6.98 6.38
C LEU A 105 3.49 6.92 7.61
N VAL A 106 3.24 7.75 8.63
CA VAL A 106 4.01 7.75 9.88
C VAL A 106 3.09 7.83 11.08
N MET A 107 3.32 6.99 12.08
CA MET A 107 2.75 7.15 13.41
C MET A 107 3.63 8.14 14.17
N GLN A 108 3.24 9.41 14.21
CA GLN A 108 4.09 10.47 14.76
C GLN A 108 4.19 10.36 16.30
N ASN A 109 5.30 10.84 16.86
CA ASN A 109 5.52 10.87 18.32
C ASN A 109 4.52 11.75 19.07
N ASP A 110 3.81 12.65 18.37
CA ASP A 110 2.73 13.47 18.93
C ASP A 110 1.38 12.73 18.99
N GLY A 111 1.30 11.49 18.52
CA GLY A 111 0.08 10.68 18.52
C GLY A 111 -0.71 10.71 17.24
N ASN A 112 -0.29 11.46 16.23
CA ASN A 112 -1.01 11.57 14.98
C ASN A 112 -0.52 10.56 13.93
N LEU A 113 -1.42 9.84 13.29
CA LEU A 113 -1.09 9.00 12.13
C LEU A 113 -1.29 9.84 10.87
N VAL A 114 -0.22 10.07 10.11
CA VAL A 114 -0.24 11.03 8.99
C VAL A 114 0.36 10.44 7.74
N LEU A 115 -0.36 10.58 6.63
CA LEU A 115 0.12 10.28 5.28
C LEU A 115 0.71 11.56 4.66
N TYR A 116 1.97 11.52 4.26
CA TYR A 116 2.67 12.64 3.65
C TYR A 116 2.93 12.43 2.16
N SER A 117 2.80 13.50 1.39
CA SER A 117 3.39 13.61 0.06
C SER A 117 4.90 13.84 0.15
N PRO A 118 5.64 13.70 -0.96
CA PRO A 118 6.97 14.27 -1.07
C PRO A 118 6.98 15.74 -0.67
N GLY A 119 8.03 16.19 0.02
CA GLY A 119 8.14 17.57 0.49
C GLY A 119 7.32 17.87 1.76
N GLN A 120 6.93 16.83 2.51
CA GLN A 120 6.32 16.95 3.86
C GLN A 120 4.94 17.63 3.91
N SER A 121 4.17 17.67 2.81
CA SER A 121 2.78 18.13 2.86
C SER A 121 1.83 16.99 3.28
N PRO A 122 0.97 17.18 4.29
CA PRO A 122 0.05 16.13 4.73
C PRO A 122 -1.09 15.95 3.72
N LEU A 123 -1.35 14.70 3.35
CA LEU A 123 -2.44 14.31 2.45
C LEU A 123 -3.66 13.78 3.21
N TRP A 124 -3.42 13.11 4.34
CA TRP A 124 -4.45 12.58 5.23
C TRP A 124 -3.90 12.50 6.66
N SER A 125 -4.78 12.61 7.67
CA SER A 125 -4.44 12.47 9.08
C SER A 125 -5.60 11.84 9.86
N SER A 126 -5.26 11.09 10.91
CA SER A 126 -6.23 10.54 11.87
C SER A 126 -6.88 11.60 12.77
N GLY A 127 -6.26 12.78 12.90
CA GLY A 127 -6.74 13.86 13.77
C GLY A 127 -6.48 13.60 15.26
N THR A 128 -5.51 12.76 15.61
CA THR A 128 -5.20 12.35 16.99
C THR A 128 -3.99 13.07 17.59
N VAL A 129 -3.72 14.30 17.14
CA VAL A 129 -2.61 15.14 17.66
C VAL A 129 -2.75 15.34 19.16
N GLY A 130 -1.61 15.23 19.87
CA GLY A 130 -1.53 15.39 21.33
C GLY A 130 -1.65 14.07 22.10
N GLN A 131 -2.04 12.98 21.44
CA GLN A 131 -2.19 11.65 22.04
C GLN A 131 -0.86 10.89 21.99
N ARG A 132 0.17 11.42 22.67
CA ARG A 132 1.54 10.87 22.63
C ARG A 132 1.60 9.40 23.02
N GLU A 133 2.68 8.73 22.62
CA GLU A 133 2.91 7.29 22.86
C GLU A 133 1.88 6.37 22.16
N SER A 134 1.04 6.93 21.31
CA SER A 134 0.06 6.14 20.56
C SER A 134 0.72 5.28 19.49
N PHE A 135 0.13 4.12 19.23
CA PHE A 135 0.52 3.20 18.17
C PHE A 135 -0.73 2.79 17.38
N VAL A 136 -0.54 2.42 16.11
CA VAL A 136 -1.65 1.93 15.26
C VAL A 136 -1.51 0.43 15.05
N VAL A 137 -2.62 -0.31 15.11
CA VAL A 137 -2.68 -1.76 14.93
C VAL A 137 -3.73 -2.13 13.88
N MET A 138 -3.34 -3.01 12.95
CA MET A 138 -4.24 -3.73 12.06
C MET A 138 -4.76 -4.97 12.78
N GLN A 139 -6.01 -4.93 13.24
CA GLN A 139 -6.59 -5.97 14.07
C GLN A 139 -7.11 -7.16 13.26
N ASN A 140 -7.24 -8.30 13.95
CA ASN A 140 -7.78 -9.55 13.40
C ASN A 140 -9.28 -9.51 13.09
N ASP A 141 -9.99 -8.45 13.49
CA ASP A 141 -11.40 -8.23 13.19
C ASP A 141 -11.61 -7.29 11.99
N GLY A 142 -10.52 -6.89 11.33
CA GLY A 142 -10.55 -5.99 10.18
C GLY A 142 -10.63 -4.51 10.52
N ASN A 143 -10.53 -4.14 11.80
CA ASN A 143 -10.46 -2.75 12.22
C ASN A 143 -9.01 -2.26 12.28
N LEU A 144 -8.72 -1.09 11.72
CA LEU A 144 -7.46 -0.38 11.96
C LEU A 144 -7.70 0.57 13.13
N VAL A 145 -6.93 0.42 14.21
CA VAL A 145 -7.18 1.15 15.46
C VAL A 145 -5.91 1.84 15.93
N ILE A 146 -6.04 3.10 16.34
CA ILE A 146 -5.00 3.82 17.07
C ILE A 146 -5.29 3.67 18.56
N TYR A 147 -4.29 3.20 19.30
CA TYR A 147 -4.31 3.04 20.74
C TYR A 147 -3.42 4.07 21.40
N LEU A 148 -3.97 4.74 22.41
CA LEU A 148 -3.20 5.22 23.55
C LEU A 148 -3.01 4.01 24.50
N PRO A 149 -1.94 3.91 25.31
CA PRO A 149 -1.81 2.80 26.26
C PRO A 149 -3.08 2.63 27.11
N GLY A 150 -3.83 1.54 26.87
CA GLY A 150 -5.09 1.22 27.55
C GLY A 150 -6.38 1.69 26.89
N ASP A 151 -6.33 2.61 25.90
CA ASP A 151 -7.53 3.23 25.30
C ASP A 151 -7.46 3.25 23.76
N SER A 152 -8.57 2.93 23.09
CA SER A 152 -8.70 3.15 21.64
C SER A 152 -9.22 4.55 21.35
N ILE A 153 -8.48 5.34 20.57
CA ILE A 153 -8.78 6.77 20.34
C ILE A 153 -9.26 7.09 18.92
N TRP A 154 -9.02 6.18 17.98
CA TRP A 154 -9.50 6.29 16.60
C TRP A 154 -9.66 4.91 15.98
N SER A 155 -10.59 4.75 15.05
CA SER A 155 -10.66 3.54 14.21
C SER A 155 -11.18 3.81 12.80
N SER A 156 -10.84 2.92 11.87
CA SER A 156 -11.40 2.90 10.51
C SER A 156 -12.89 2.52 10.46
N ARG A 157 -13.45 2.00 11.57
CA ARG A 157 -14.83 1.52 11.70
C ARG A 157 -15.18 0.42 10.69
N THR A 158 -14.24 -0.49 10.48
CA THR A 158 -14.34 -1.58 9.49
C THR A 158 -14.44 -2.97 10.11
N ARG A 159 -14.67 -3.05 11.43
CA ARG A 159 -14.85 -4.32 12.13
C ARG A 159 -15.90 -5.19 11.41
N ARG A 160 -15.53 -6.44 11.13
CA ARG A 160 -16.36 -7.46 10.47
C ARG A 160 -16.84 -8.53 11.45
#